data_AF-A0A7S3LS76-F1
#
_entry.id   AF-A0A7S3LS76-F1
#
_cell.length_a   1.000
_cell.length_b   1.000
_cell.length_c   1.000
_cell.angle_alpha   90.00
_cell.angle_beta   90.00
_cell.angle_gamma   90.00
#
_symmetry.space_group_name_H-M   'P 1'
#
loop_
_entity.id
_entity.type
_entity.pdbx_description
1 polymer ?
#
loop_
_entity_poly.entity_id
_entity_poly.type
_entity_poly.pdbx_seq_one_letter_code
_entity_poly.pdbx_strand_id
1 'polypeptide(L)'
;KVKSTKMSKAVEVNTDKAVAKMEEERDLSRTFVHIDMDAFFVNVEMRDDPSLRDKPVAVGGIGMISTANYKAREYGVRSAMPGFIALKLCPSLVFVRGSFEKYKRISKEVRDIFAQYDPHFTAMGLDEATLDITE
;
A
#
# COMPACT_ATOMS: atom_id res chain seq x y z
N LYS A 1 -27.65 35.16 -12.94
CA LYS A 1 -28.04 33.75 -13.19
C LYS A 1 -27.59 33.23 -14.57
N VAL A 2 -27.91 33.88 -15.70
CA VAL A 2 -27.61 33.37 -17.07
C VAL A 2 -26.11 33.20 -17.41
N LYS A 3 -25.21 34.08 -16.94
CA LYS A 3 -23.76 33.97 -17.18
C LYS A 3 -23.11 32.75 -16.50
N SER A 4 -23.59 32.38 -15.31
CA SER A 4 -23.14 31.20 -14.57
C SER A 4 -23.51 29.90 -15.29
N THR A 5 -24.70 29.84 -15.89
CA THR A 5 -25.16 28.68 -16.67
C THR A 5 -24.41 28.52 -17.99
N LYS A 6 -24.03 29.62 -18.67
CA LYS A 6 -23.20 29.55 -19.89
C LYS A 6 -21.77 29.11 -19.61
N MET A 7 -21.17 29.60 -18.52
CA MET A 7 -19.83 29.19 -18.09
C MET A 7 -19.81 27.70 -17.70
N SER A 8 -20.83 27.21 -17.00
CA SER A 8 -21.02 25.78 -16.70
C SER A 8 -21.12 24.92 -17.95
N LYS A 9 -21.88 25.34 -18.98
CA LYS A 9 -21.97 24.61 -20.25
C LYS A 9 -20.65 24.60 -21.04
N ALA A 10 -19.90 25.70 -21.00
CA ALA A 10 -18.59 25.75 -21.67
C ALA A 10 -17.57 24.82 -20.98
N VAL A 11 -17.61 24.73 -19.65
CA VAL A 11 -16.80 23.77 -18.89
C VAL A 11 -17.19 22.34 -19.23
N GLU A 12 -18.48 22.02 -19.26
CA GLU A 12 -18.99 20.71 -19.66
C GLU A 12 -18.49 20.29 -21.05
N VAL A 13 -18.68 21.16 -22.06
CA VAL A 13 -18.21 20.89 -23.43
C VAL A 13 -16.70 20.68 -23.51
N ASN A 14 -15.91 21.43 -22.73
CA ASN A 14 -14.46 21.26 -22.71
C ASN A 14 -14.04 19.96 -22.00
N THR A 15 -14.73 19.60 -20.92
CA THR A 15 -14.51 18.33 -20.21
C THR A 15 -14.85 17.15 -21.13
N ASP A 16 -15.98 17.19 -21.83
CA ASP A 16 -16.39 16.12 -22.75
C ASP A 16 -15.37 15.92 -23.87
N LYS A 17 -14.82 17.02 -24.42
CA LYS A 17 -13.73 16.95 -25.40
C LYS A 17 -12.47 16.30 -24.84
N ALA A 18 -12.11 16.61 -23.60
CA ALA A 18 -10.96 16.00 -22.94
C ALA A 18 -11.18 14.50 -22.69
N VAL A 19 -12.40 14.10 -22.29
CA VAL A 19 -12.78 12.70 -22.10
C VAL A 19 -12.72 11.94 -23.41
N ALA A 20 -13.35 12.46 -24.47
CA ALA A 20 -13.32 11.83 -25.80
C ALA A 20 -11.88 11.63 -26.29
N LYS A 21 -11.01 12.61 -26.06
CA LYS A 21 -9.58 12.49 -26.36
C LYS A 21 -8.89 11.39 -25.55
N MET A 22 -9.13 11.33 -24.23
CA MET A 22 -8.57 10.27 -23.38
C MET A 22 -9.08 8.87 -23.74
N GLU A 23 -10.30 8.76 -24.27
CA GLU A 23 -10.85 7.49 -24.76
C GLU A 23 -10.21 7.08 -26.09
N GLU A 24 -10.01 8.03 -27.02
CA GLU A 24 -9.32 7.79 -28.29
C GLU A 24 -7.86 7.36 -28.09
N GLU A 25 -7.17 7.96 -27.12
CA GLU A 25 -5.76 7.68 -26.80
C GLU A 25 -5.58 6.50 -25.82
N ARG A 26 -6.65 5.81 -25.40
CA ARG A 26 -6.57 4.73 -24.42
C ARG A 26 -5.85 3.51 -25.01
N ASP A 27 -4.71 3.15 -24.41
CA ASP A 27 -3.99 1.92 -24.73
C ASP A 27 -4.37 0.78 -23.77
N LEU A 28 -4.81 -0.35 -24.33
CA LEU A 28 -5.15 -1.58 -23.60
C LEU A 28 -4.23 -2.76 -23.98
N SER A 29 -3.15 -2.50 -24.72
CA SER A 29 -2.20 -3.52 -25.16
C SER A 29 -1.21 -3.94 -24.08
N ARG A 30 -1.07 -3.14 -23.02
CA ARG A 30 -0.11 -3.36 -21.93
C ARG A 30 -0.73 -4.14 -20.77
N THR A 31 0.06 -5.02 -20.16
CA THR A 31 -0.33 -5.73 -18.93
C THR A 31 0.52 -5.23 -17.76
N PHE A 32 -0.05 -4.34 -16.96
CA PHE A 32 0.58 -3.86 -15.73
C PHE A 32 0.15 -4.71 -14.53
N VAL A 33 1.12 -5.06 -13.69
CA VAL A 33 0.89 -5.72 -12.40
C VAL A 33 1.36 -4.80 -11.28
N HIS A 34 0.47 -4.52 -10.35
CA HIS A 34 0.81 -3.88 -9.09
C HIS A 34 0.94 -4.95 -8.00
N ILE A 35 2.06 -4.93 -7.29
CA ILE A 35 2.39 -5.86 -6.21
C ILE A 35 2.49 -5.05 -4.92
N ASP A 36 1.81 -5.53 -3.88
CA ASP A 36 1.80 -4.99 -2.52
C ASP A 36 2.02 -6.16 -1.54
N MET A 37 3.08 -6.10 -0.73
CA MET A 37 3.38 -7.16 0.23
C MET A 37 2.46 -7.10 1.47
N ASP A 38 1.70 -8.16 1.65
CA ASP A 38 0.78 -8.35 2.79
C ASP A 38 1.42 -8.01 4.14
N ALA A 39 0.87 -7.00 4.83
CA ALA A 39 1.25 -6.59 6.18
C ALA A 39 2.77 -6.60 6.41
N PHE A 40 3.53 -6.09 5.42
CA PHE A 40 4.94 -6.40 5.19
C PHE A 40 5.81 -6.44 6.45
N PHE A 41 5.88 -5.34 7.19
CA PHE A 41 6.75 -5.26 8.36
C PHE A 41 6.41 -6.31 9.42
N VAL A 42 5.12 -6.52 9.72
CA VAL A 42 4.72 -7.50 10.74
C VAL A 42 4.95 -8.94 10.25
N ASN A 43 4.74 -9.21 8.96
CA ASN A 43 5.02 -10.53 8.39
C ASN A 43 6.51 -10.87 8.40
N VAL A 44 7.39 -9.89 8.19
CA VAL A 44 8.84 -10.10 8.38
C VAL A 44 9.16 -10.43 9.84
N GLU A 45 8.56 -9.73 10.81
CA GLU A 45 8.76 -10.04 12.23
C GLU A 45 8.19 -11.42 12.63
N MET A 46 7.00 -11.80 12.14
CA MET A 46 6.36 -13.11 12.39
C MET A 46 7.09 -14.29 11.73
N ARG A 47 7.82 -14.04 10.64
CA ARG A 47 8.68 -15.05 10.02
C ARG A 47 9.85 -15.38 10.95
N ASP A 48 10.49 -14.35 11.49
CA ASP A 48 11.69 -14.48 12.33
C ASP A 48 11.36 -14.92 13.77
N ASP A 49 10.21 -14.52 14.31
CA ASP A 49 9.66 -14.98 15.58
C ASP A 49 8.28 -15.64 15.38
N PRO A 50 8.25 -16.98 15.23
CA PRO A 50 7.00 -17.72 15.06
C PRO A 50 6.02 -17.59 16.24
N SER A 51 6.46 -17.18 17.43
CA SER A 51 5.59 -17.01 18.60
C SER A 51 4.59 -15.85 18.46
N LEU A 52 4.77 -15.03 17.43
CA LEU A 52 3.92 -13.90 17.07
C LEU A 52 2.74 -14.28 16.17
N ARG A 53 2.78 -15.45 15.51
CA ARG A 53 1.85 -15.81 14.42
C ARG A 53 0.39 -15.82 14.84
N ASP A 54 0.11 -16.26 16.07
CA ASP A 54 -1.25 -16.41 16.58
C ASP A 54 -1.75 -15.21 17.40
N LYS A 55 -0.97 -14.12 17.46
CA LYS A 55 -1.27 -12.95 18.29
C LYS A 55 -1.67 -11.75 17.43
N PRO A 56 -2.46 -10.79 17.97
CA PRO A 56 -2.58 -9.47 17.38
C PRO A 56 -1.24 -8.74 17.56
N VAL A 57 -0.60 -8.36 16.45
CA VAL A 57 0.75 -7.77 16.46
C VAL A 57 0.79 -6.49 15.62
N ALA A 58 1.52 -5.50 16.12
CA ALA A 58 1.81 -4.27 15.42
C ALA A 58 3.31 -3.92 15.49
N VAL A 59 3.87 -3.49 14.37
CA VAL A 59 5.18 -2.84 14.32
C VAL A 59 5.00 -1.35 14.61
N GLY A 60 5.79 -0.82 15.54
CA GLY A 60 5.71 0.57 15.99
C GLY A 60 5.70 0.65 17.51
N GLY A 61 4.94 1.57 18.06
CA GLY A 61 4.79 1.69 19.51
C GLY A 61 3.63 2.59 19.92
N ILE A 62 3.64 3.00 21.20
CA ILE A 62 2.57 3.80 21.82
C ILE A 62 2.30 5.11 21.06
N GLY A 63 3.33 5.75 20.51
CA GLY A 63 3.18 6.98 19.74
C GLY A 63 2.49 6.77 18.39
N MET A 64 2.93 5.76 17.62
CA MET A 64 2.41 5.50 16.28
C MET A 64 2.67 4.06 15.85
N ILE A 65 1.70 3.46 15.16
CA ILE A 65 1.81 2.17 14.49
C ILE A 65 2.23 2.36 13.03
N SER A 66 3.25 1.64 12.60
CA SER A 66 3.65 1.55 11.19
C SER A 66 2.78 0.55 10.44
N THR A 67 2.63 -0.65 10.97
CA THR A 67 1.88 -1.75 10.34
C THR A 67 1.29 -2.66 11.39
N ALA A 68 0.10 -3.21 11.14
CA ALA A 68 -0.56 -4.22 11.98
C ALA A 68 -0.90 -5.47 11.16
N ASN A 69 -0.77 -6.66 11.75
CA ASN A 69 -1.17 -7.91 11.10
C ASN A 69 -2.70 -8.04 11.00
N TYR A 70 -3.15 -8.97 10.18
CA TYR A 70 -4.58 -9.20 9.96
C TYR A 70 -5.36 -9.52 11.25
N LYS A 71 -4.78 -10.29 12.18
CA LYS A 71 -5.39 -10.55 13.50
C LYS A 71 -5.63 -9.27 14.30
N ALA A 72 -4.66 -8.35 14.35
CA ALA A 72 -4.87 -7.05 14.99
C ALA A 72 -5.90 -6.19 14.23
N ARG A 73 -5.96 -6.32 12.90
CA ARG A 73 -6.93 -5.59 12.07
C ARG A 73 -8.38 -6.02 12.32
N GLU A 74 -8.64 -7.25 12.77
CA GLU A 74 -9.98 -7.69 13.18
C GLU A 74 -10.54 -6.84 14.34
N TYR A 75 -9.68 -6.33 15.22
CA TYR A 75 -10.03 -5.42 16.31
C TYR A 75 -10.13 -3.94 15.89
N GLY A 76 -9.91 -3.63 14.61
CA GLY A 76 -9.87 -2.26 14.11
C GLY A 76 -8.51 -1.56 14.24
N VAL A 77 -7.46 -2.25 14.71
CA VAL A 77 -6.09 -1.69 14.72
C VAL A 77 -5.60 -1.54 13.27
N ARG A 78 -4.98 -0.40 12.95
CA ARG A 78 -4.52 -0.06 11.59
C ARG A 78 -3.18 0.67 11.64
N SER A 79 -2.50 0.74 10.49
CA SER A 79 -1.36 1.64 10.28
C SER A 79 -1.75 3.10 10.53
N ALA A 80 -0.78 3.94 10.91
CA ALA A 80 -0.98 5.34 11.26
C ALA A 80 -1.93 5.60 12.45
N MET A 81 -2.27 4.56 13.21
CA MET A 81 -3.00 4.69 14.47
C MET A 81 -2.02 4.91 15.64
N PRO A 82 -2.28 5.86 16.56
CA PRO A 82 -1.55 5.94 17.81
C PRO A 82 -1.70 4.66 18.64
N GLY A 83 -0.59 4.11 19.13
CA GLY A 83 -0.60 2.83 19.85
C GLY A 83 -1.43 2.84 21.13
N PHE A 84 -1.55 3.98 21.82
CA PHE A 84 -2.44 4.10 22.99
C PHE A 84 -3.93 3.97 22.64
N ILE A 85 -4.34 4.29 21.41
CA ILE A 85 -5.70 4.05 20.91
C ILE A 85 -5.85 2.57 20.58
N ALA A 86 -4.86 1.99 19.90
CA ALA A 86 -4.87 0.58 19.53
C ALA A 86 -4.99 -0.35 20.74
N LEU A 87 -4.34 -0.04 21.86
CA LEU A 87 -4.46 -0.81 23.11
C LEU A 87 -5.86 -0.76 23.73
N LYS A 88 -6.65 0.31 23.48
CA LYS A 88 -8.05 0.36 23.92
C LYS A 88 -8.93 -0.56 23.07
N LEU A 89 -8.61 -0.71 21.79
CA LEU A 89 -9.31 -1.60 20.85
C LEU A 89 -8.91 -3.07 21.06
N CYS A 90 -7.63 -3.31 21.33
CA CYS A 90 -7.04 -4.64 21.50
C CYS A 90 -6.08 -4.62 22.70
N PRO A 91 -6.57 -4.89 23.92
CA PRO A 91 -5.72 -4.89 25.12
C PRO A 91 -4.59 -5.92 25.11
N SER A 92 -4.73 -6.98 24.31
CA SER A 92 -3.73 -8.04 24.11
C SER A 92 -2.74 -7.75 22.97
N LEU A 93 -2.78 -6.56 22.36
CA LEU A 93 -1.91 -6.18 21.25
C LEU A 93 -0.43 -6.22 21.65
N VAL A 94 0.36 -6.92 20.85
CA VAL A 94 1.82 -6.99 21.03
C VAL A 94 2.49 -5.99 20.09
N PHE A 95 3.34 -5.12 20.66
CA PHE A 95 4.18 -4.22 19.88
C PHE A 95 5.55 -4.86 19.62
N VAL A 96 6.02 -4.75 18.37
CA VAL A 96 7.37 -5.12 17.96
C VAL A 96 8.12 -3.85 17.53
N ARG A 97 9.31 -3.65 18.10
CA ARG A 97 10.24 -2.61 17.65
C ARG A 97 10.94 -3.11 16.39
N GLY A 98 10.30 -2.90 15.25
CA GLY A 98 10.77 -3.34 13.95
C GLY A 98 12.17 -2.87 13.57
N SER A 99 12.79 -3.54 12.60
CA SER A 99 14.10 -3.17 12.05
C SER A 99 14.02 -2.76 10.59
N PHE A 100 14.20 -1.46 10.31
CA PHE A 100 14.14 -0.94 8.94
C PHE A 100 15.24 -1.49 8.03
N GLU A 101 16.43 -1.75 8.57
CA GLU A 101 17.52 -2.37 7.79
C GLU A 101 17.15 -3.80 7.38
N LYS A 102 16.46 -4.53 8.27
CA LYS A 102 15.91 -5.84 7.91
C LYS A 102 14.87 -5.73 6.80
N TYR A 103 13.95 -4.78 6.89
CA TYR A 103 12.90 -4.59 5.87
C TYR A 103 13.47 -4.22 4.51
N LYS A 104 14.49 -3.36 4.46
CA LYS A 104 15.21 -3.03 3.21
C LYS A 104 15.86 -4.26 2.57
N ARG A 105 16.49 -5.12 3.36
CA ARG A 105 17.10 -6.35 2.85
C ARG A 105 16.07 -7.29 2.23
N ILE A 106 14.96 -7.54 2.93
CA ILE A 106 13.89 -8.41 2.40
C ILE A 106 13.23 -7.77 1.17
N SER A 107 13.00 -6.46 1.19
CA SER A 107 12.52 -5.72 0.02
C SER A 107 13.44 -5.92 -1.19
N LYS A 108 14.76 -5.87 -0.99
CA LYS A 108 15.73 -6.14 -2.07
C LYS A 108 15.60 -7.57 -2.59
N GLU A 109 15.53 -8.57 -1.72
CA GLU A 109 15.38 -9.97 -2.12
C GLU A 109 14.14 -10.18 -3.00
N VAL A 110 13.01 -9.56 -2.64
CA VAL A 110 11.77 -9.61 -3.42
C VAL A 110 11.90 -8.86 -4.75
N ARG A 111 12.54 -7.68 -4.75
CA ARG A 111 12.78 -6.90 -5.98
C ARG A 111 13.74 -7.58 -6.95
N ASP A 112 14.68 -8.37 -6.48
CA ASP A 112 15.54 -9.19 -7.33
C ASP A 112 14.71 -10.24 -8.12
N ILE A 113 13.52 -10.62 -7.62
CA ILE A 113 12.55 -11.44 -8.36
C ILE A 113 11.78 -10.56 -9.36
N PHE A 114 11.32 -9.37 -8.96
CA PHE A 114 10.60 -8.46 -9.86
C PHE A 114 11.40 -8.13 -11.12
N ALA A 115 12.72 -7.89 -10.96
CA ALA A 115 13.64 -7.59 -12.06
C ALA A 115 13.75 -8.71 -13.13
N GLN A 116 13.31 -9.93 -12.82
CA GLN A 116 13.26 -11.04 -13.79
C GLN A 116 12.06 -10.93 -14.75
N TYR A 117 11.01 -10.20 -14.36
CA TYR A 117 9.80 -9.99 -15.15
C TYR A 117 9.79 -8.61 -15.81
N ASP A 118 10.28 -7.58 -15.11
CA ASP A 118 10.43 -6.23 -15.63
C ASP A 118 11.70 -5.60 -15.05
N PRO A 119 12.79 -5.42 -15.82
CA PRO A 119 14.00 -4.79 -15.32
C PRO A 119 13.85 -3.27 -15.07
N HIS A 120 12.77 -2.65 -15.54
CA HIS A 120 12.46 -1.23 -15.40
C HIS A 120 11.28 -0.96 -14.45
N PHE A 121 10.92 -1.94 -13.61
CA PHE A 121 9.83 -1.80 -12.65
C PHE A 121 9.99 -0.56 -11.76
N THR A 122 8.87 -0.01 -11.31
CA THR A 122 8.84 1.16 -10.43
C THR A 122 8.48 0.73 -9.00
N ALA A 123 9.39 0.93 -8.04
CA ALA A 123 9.11 0.72 -6.61
C ALA A 123 8.61 2.02 -5.95
N MET A 124 7.47 1.94 -5.26
CA MET A 124 6.85 3.08 -4.56
C MET A 124 7.13 3.10 -3.05
N GLY A 125 7.48 1.95 -2.49
CA GLY A 125 7.79 1.74 -1.08
C GLY A 125 8.70 0.53 -0.91
N LEU A 126 8.90 0.08 0.33
CA LEU A 126 9.65 -1.17 0.56
C LEU A 126 8.85 -2.40 0.13
N ASP A 127 7.53 -2.29 0.14
CA ASP A 127 6.55 -3.34 -0.11
C ASP A 127 5.77 -3.24 -1.40
N GLU A 128 5.87 -2.12 -2.11
CA GLU A 128 5.06 -1.85 -3.29
C GLU A 128 5.91 -1.66 -4.55
N ALA A 129 5.47 -2.30 -5.63
CA ALA A 129 6.03 -2.11 -6.97
C ALA A 129 4.97 -2.24 -8.07
N THR A 130 5.21 -1.56 -9.19
CA THR A 130 4.45 -1.72 -10.43
C THR A 130 5.39 -2.22 -11.52
N LEU A 131 4.98 -3.30 -12.17
CA LEU A 131 5.72 -3.97 -13.23
C LEU A 131 4.91 -3.92 -14.52
N ASP A 132 5.61 -3.79 -15.64
CA ASP A 132 5.06 -4.01 -16.96
C ASP A 132 5.46 -5.41 -17.47
N ILE A 133 4.51 -6.35 -17.45
CA ILE A 133 4.73 -7.75 -17.84
C ILE A 133 4.13 -8.06 -19.21
N THR A 134 4.09 -7.05 -20.09
CA THR A 134 3.51 -7.20 -21.42
C THR A 134 4.26 -8.24 -22.28
N GLU A 135 5.58 -8.40 -22.05
CA GLU A 135 6.46 -9.35 -22.75
C GLU A 135 6.62 -10.69 -22.02
#